data_AF-A0A5S3VA37-F1
#
_entry.id   AF-A0A5S3VA37-F1
#
_cell.length_a   1.000
_cell.length_b   1.000
_cell.length_c   1.000
_cell.angle_alpha   90.00
_cell.angle_beta   90.00
_cell.angle_gamma   90.00
#
_symmetry.space_group_name_H-M   'P 1'
#
loop_
_entity.id
_entity.type
_entity.pdbx_description
1 polymer ?
#
loop_
_entity_poly.entity_id
_entity_poly.type
_entity_poly.pdbx_seq_one_letter_code
_entity_poly.pdbx_strand_id
1 'polypeptide(L)'
;MPIKNTLDGISYELTSSSHSAFEVNEKGEIIVTEPTDLDYELGNNTATLMVVATDSLGNTSAAAEITINIEDVPEKTTEQPIATASTDSSSESSGAFAWLALFAIPFAALRRRKQK
;
A
#
# COMPACT_ATOMS: atom_id res chain seq x y z
N MET A 1 -22.72 -46.54 26.99
CA MET A 1 -23.11 -45.91 25.71
C MET A 1 -22.02 -44.92 25.36
N PRO A 2 -21.43 -44.92 24.15
CA PRO A 2 -20.49 -43.89 23.79
C PRO A 2 -21.26 -42.58 23.60
N ILE A 3 -20.79 -41.51 24.23
CA ILE A 3 -21.28 -40.16 24.00
C ILE A 3 -20.94 -39.84 22.55
N LYS A 4 -21.93 -39.70 21.67
CA LYS A 4 -21.68 -39.14 20.34
C LYS A 4 -21.33 -37.67 20.57
N ASN A 5 -20.17 -37.24 20.07
CA ASN A 5 -19.86 -35.82 20.00
C ASN A 5 -20.82 -35.21 18.97
N THR A 6 -21.88 -34.55 19.44
CA THR A 6 -23.00 -34.01 18.62
C THR A 6 -22.60 -32.76 17.81
N LEU A 7 -21.32 -32.41 17.76
CA LEU A 7 -20.81 -31.20 17.09
C LEU A 7 -20.56 -31.38 15.58
N ASP A 8 -21.35 -32.21 14.90
CA ASP A 8 -21.36 -32.18 13.43
C ASP A 8 -22.11 -30.90 13.01
N GLY A 9 -21.42 -30.01 12.27
CA GLY A 9 -21.99 -28.75 11.77
C GLY A 9 -21.78 -27.54 12.69
N ILE A 10 -20.53 -27.22 13.02
CA ILE A 10 -20.16 -25.94 13.61
C ILE A 10 -19.92 -24.93 12.49
N SER A 11 -20.46 -23.72 12.61
CA SER A 11 -20.09 -22.57 11.78
C SER A 11 -19.33 -21.51 12.59
N TYR A 12 -18.51 -20.73 11.91
CA TYR A 12 -17.73 -19.63 12.49
C TYR A 12 -18.07 -18.31 11.82
N GLU A 13 -18.06 -17.23 12.59
CA GLU A 13 -18.32 -15.88 12.13
C GLU A 13 -17.29 -14.90 12.71
N LEU A 14 -16.70 -14.08 11.84
CA LEU A 14 -15.86 -12.95 12.23
C LEU A 14 -16.76 -11.77 12.64
N THR A 15 -16.74 -11.42 13.91
CA THR A 15 -17.58 -10.32 14.47
C THR A 15 -16.87 -8.97 14.50
N SER A 16 -15.54 -8.96 14.56
CA SER A 16 -14.72 -7.74 14.52
C SER A 16 -13.30 -8.07 14.05
N SER A 17 -12.68 -7.13 13.34
CA SER A 17 -11.28 -7.16 12.96
C SER A 17 -10.65 -5.78 13.10
N SER A 18 -9.41 -5.71 13.58
CA SER A 18 -8.61 -4.48 13.58
C SER A 18 -7.86 -4.24 12.26
N HIS A 19 -7.92 -5.19 11.31
CA HIS A 19 -7.17 -5.12 10.05
C HIS A 19 -8.02 -5.66 8.89
N SER A 20 -8.02 -4.95 7.76
CA SER A 20 -8.79 -5.27 6.54
C SER A 20 -8.37 -6.56 5.82
N ALA A 21 -7.15 -7.02 6.04
CA ALA A 21 -6.55 -8.10 5.27
C ALA A 21 -7.07 -9.50 5.63
N PHE A 22 -7.79 -9.64 6.75
CA PHE A 22 -8.18 -10.95 7.27
C PHE A 22 -9.70 -11.10 7.35
N GLU A 23 -10.18 -12.25 6.90
CA GLU A 23 -11.53 -12.74 7.14
C GLU A 23 -11.50 -14.13 7.77
N VAL A 24 -12.65 -14.58 8.31
CA VAL A 24 -12.86 -15.95 8.77
C VAL A 24 -14.05 -16.53 8.03
N ASN A 25 -13.87 -17.69 7.40
CA ASN A 25 -14.97 -18.36 6.72
C ASN A 25 -15.80 -19.24 7.67
N GLU A 26 -16.93 -19.76 7.19
CA GLU A 26 -17.83 -20.59 7.99
C GLU A 26 -17.19 -21.86 8.56
N LYS A 27 -16.06 -22.32 8.01
CA LYS A 27 -15.30 -23.49 8.50
C LYS A 27 -14.26 -23.13 9.57
N GLY A 28 -14.11 -21.85 9.88
CA GLY A 28 -13.13 -21.35 10.84
C GLY A 28 -11.73 -21.18 10.25
N GLU A 29 -11.59 -21.18 8.92
CA GLU A 29 -10.31 -20.88 8.28
C GLU A 29 -10.14 -19.35 8.20
N ILE A 30 -8.97 -18.87 8.62
CA ILE A 30 -8.57 -17.47 8.44
C ILE A 30 -8.01 -17.32 7.03
N ILE A 31 -8.57 -16.39 6.27
CA ILE A 31 -8.19 -16.12 4.87
C ILE A 31 -7.64 -14.71 4.72
N VAL A 32 -6.70 -14.54 3.79
CA VAL A 32 -6.18 -13.22 3.41
C VAL A 32 -6.96 -12.70 2.20
N THR A 33 -7.68 -11.60 2.37
CA THR A 33 -8.53 -10.98 1.34
C THR A 33 -7.87 -9.77 0.68
N GLU A 34 -7.14 -8.97 1.46
CA GLU A 34 -6.42 -7.77 0.98
C GLU A 34 -4.91 -7.94 1.23
N PRO A 35 -4.20 -8.72 0.41
CA PRO A 35 -2.78 -9.01 0.62
C PRO A 35 -1.88 -7.79 0.47
N THR A 36 -2.31 -6.75 -0.25
CA THR A 36 -1.56 -5.50 -0.39
C THR A 36 -1.54 -4.66 0.87
N ASP A 37 -2.46 -4.91 1.80
CA ASP A 37 -2.48 -4.23 3.10
C ASP A 37 -1.52 -4.90 4.10
N LEU A 38 -0.96 -6.08 3.76
CA LEU A 38 0.06 -6.78 4.53
C LEU A 38 1.46 -6.28 4.17
N ASP A 39 1.69 -5.00 4.43
CA ASP A 39 2.97 -4.32 4.24
C ASP A 39 3.54 -3.95 5.62
N TYR A 40 4.64 -4.60 6.00
CA TYR A 40 5.26 -4.44 7.32
C TYR A 40 5.84 -3.04 7.51
N GLU A 41 6.32 -2.43 6.44
CA GLU A 41 6.95 -1.11 6.41
C GLU A 41 5.94 0.02 6.66
N LEU A 42 4.63 -0.25 6.54
CA LEU A 42 3.56 0.69 6.91
C LEU A 42 3.22 0.68 8.41
N GLY A 43 3.75 -0.28 9.18
CA GLY A 43 3.63 -0.33 10.64
C GLY A 43 2.31 -0.87 11.19
N ASN A 44 1.42 -1.39 10.33
CA ASN A 44 0.17 -2.04 10.74
C ASN A 44 0.36 -3.54 11.00
N ASN A 45 1.34 -3.89 11.85
CA ASN A 45 1.97 -5.22 11.82
C ASN A 45 1.28 -6.25 12.73
N THR A 46 0.08 -5.95 13.21
CA THR A 46 -0.70 -6.83 14.09
C THR A 46 -2.18 -6.72 13.77
N ALA A 47 -2.90 -7.84 13.79
CA ALA A 47 -4.36 -7.88 13.70
C ALA A 47 -4.96 -8.59 14.91
N THR A 48 -6.10 -8.07 15.39
CA THR A 48 -6.94 -8.71 16.40
C THR A 48 -8.29 -9.03 15.80
N LEU A 49 -8.68 -10.31 15.87
CA LEU A 49 -9.98 -10.82 15.39
C LEU A 49 -10.84 -11.26 16.58
N MET A 50 -12.15 -11.03 16.49
CA MET A 50 -13.13 -11.58 17.42
C MET A 50 -14.03 -12.57 16.66
N VAL A 51 -13.98 -13.85 17.02
CA VAL A 51 -14.70 -14.92 16.32
C VAL A 51 -15.71 -15.60 17.24
N VAL A 52 -16.91 -15.84 16.73
CA VAL A 52 -17.96 -16.61 17.41
C VAL A 52 -18.18 -17.93 16.67
N ALA A 53 -18.38 -19.01 17.41
CA ALA A 53 -18.78 -20.30 16.88
C ALA A 53 -20.26 -20.55 17.17
N THR A 54 -20.96 -21.16 16.23
CA THR A 54 -22.36 -21.59 16.39
C THR A 54 -22.47 -23.08 16.12
N ASP A 55 -23.10 -23.84 17.02
CA ASP A 55 -23.34 -25.26 16.81
C ASP A 55 -24.59 -25.52 15.93
N SER A 56 -24.81 -26.78 15.56
CA SER A 56 -25.94 -27.17 14.72
C SER A 56 -27.32 -27.02 15.39
N LEU A 57 -27.36 -26.74 16.69
CA LEU A 57 -28.57 -26.43 17.45
C LEU A 57 -28.80 -24.91 17.61
N GLY A 58 -27.89 -24.08 17.08
CA GLY A 58 -27.94 -22.63 17.14
C GLY A 58 -27.39 -22.03 18.44
N ASN A 59 -26.71 -22.81 19.27
CA ASN A 59 -26.04 -22.24 20.45
C ASN A 59 -24.76 -21.52 20.00
N THR A 60 -24.57 -20.30 20.49
CA THR A 60 -23.39 -19.48 20.18
C THR A 60 -22.40 -19.45 21.34
N SER A 61 -21.10 -19.40 21.01
CA SER A 61 -20.04 -19.17 21.99
C SER A 61 -19.96 -17.70 22.41
N ALA A 62 -19.24 -17.42 23.49
CA ALA A 62 -18.65 -16.09 23.66
C ALA A 62 -17.63 -15.83 22.53
N ALA A 63 -17.40 -14.56 22.20
CA ALA A 63 -16.40 -14.19 21.20
C ALA A 63 -14.99 -14.53 21.71
N ALA A 64 -14.22 -15.23 20.89
CA ALA A 64 -12.82 -15.57 21.14
C ALA A 64 -11.91 -14.56 20.42
N GLU A 65 -10.91 -14.06 21.14
CA GLU A 65 -9.90 -13.15 20.58
C GLU A 65 -8.76 -13.95 19.93
N ILE A 66 -8.34 -13.54 18.74
CA ILE A 66 -7.21 -14.10 18.00
C ILE A 66 -6.27 -12.94 17.66
N THR A 67 -4.99 -13.08 17.99
CA THR A 67 -3.94 -12.14 17.60
C THR A 67 -3.09 -12.72 16.47
N ILE A 68 -2.92 -11.96 15.40
CA ILE A 68 -2.07 -12.30 14.26
C ILE A 68 -0.93 -11.27 14.23
N ASN A 69 0.31 -11.76 14.19
CA ASN A 69 1.49 -10.92 13.96
C ASN A 69 1.88 -11.03 12.48
N ILE A 70 2.14 -9.90 11.85
CA ILE A 70 2.62 -9.81 10.47
C ILE A 70 4.15 -9.72 10.53
N GLU A 71 4.81 -10.63 9.82
CA GLU A 71 6.27 -10.70 9.77
C GLU A 71 6.82 -9.80 8.67
N ASP A 72 7.98 -9.19 8.96
CA ASP A 72 8.80 -8.50 7.97
C ASP A 72 9.39 -9.53 6.99
N VAL A 73 9.20 -9.29 5.70
CA VAL A 73 9.81 -10.08 4.63
C VAL A 73 10.65 -9.14 3.77
N PRO A 74 11.95 -9.44 3.56
CA PRO A 74 12.81 -8.57 2.76
C PRO A 74 12.31 -8.48 1.32
N GLU A 75 11.79 -7.30 0.96
CA GLU A 75 11.31 -7.04 -0.39
C GLU A 75 12.49 -6.86 -1.35
N LYS A 76 12.40 -7.49 -2.52
CA LYS A 76 13.33 -7.22 -3.62
C LYS A 76 12.93 -5.88 -4.24
N THR A 77 13.49 -4.78 -3.73
CA THR A 77 13.36 -3.49 -4.40
C THR A 77 13.93 -3.62 -5.81
N THR A 78 13.08 -3.64 -6.82
CA THR A 78 13.50 -3.26 -8.17
C THR A 78 13.56 -1.74 -8.16
N GLU A 79 14.65 -1.19 -7.62
CA GLU A 79 15.00 0.20 -7.90
C GLU A 79 15.21 0.25 -9.41
N GLN A 80 14.18 0.66 -10.16
CA GLN A 80 14.40 1.08 -11.53
C GLN A 80 15.41 2.21 -11.43
N PRO A 81 16.55 2.14 -12.14
CA PRO A 81 17.46 3.25 -12.17
C PRO A 81 16.64 4.46 -12.61
N ILE A 82 16.52 5.46 -11.74
CA ILE A 82 16.17 6.80 -12.21
C ILE A 82 17.23 7.06 -13.26
N ALA A 83 16.84 7.08 -14.53
CA ALA A 83 17.73 7.47 -15.59
C ALA A 83 18.03 8.96 -15.35
N THR A 84 18.98 9.25 -14.48
CA THR A 84 19.72 10.50 -14.49
C THR A 84 20.37 10.52 -15.85
N ALA A 85 19.72 11.17 -16.80
CA ALA A 85 20.30 11.53 -18.07
C ALA A 85 21.50 12.43 -17.76
N SER A 86 22.65 11.80 -17.57
CA SER A 86 23.95 12.45 -17.65
C SER A 86 24.15 12.84 -19.10
N THR A 87 23.58 13.97 -19.49
CA THR A 87 24.00 14.68 -20.70
C THR A 87 25.34 15.33 -20.37
N ASP A 88 26.41 14.55 -20.46
CA ASP A 88 27.72 15.11 -20.74
C ASP A 88 27.87 15.17 -22.26
N SER A 89 27.29 16.21 -22.84
CA SER A 89 27.65 16.68 -24.17
C SER A 89 28.28 18.05 -24.01
N SER A 90 29.60 18.05 -23.87
CA SER A 90 30.45 19.20 -24.13
C SER A 90 30.32 19.60 -25.60
N SER A 91 29.29 20.39 -25.92
CA SER A 91 29.32 21.34 -27.03
C SER A 91 28.45 22.53 -26.68
N GLU A 92 29.05 23.69 -26.76
CA GLU A 92 28.53 24.97 -26.28
C GLU A 92 27.21 25.40 -26.93
N SER A 93 26.43 26.12 -26.12
CA SER A 93 25.41 27.12 -26.51
C SER A 93 23.98 26.65 -26.80
N SER A 94 23.09 27.41 -26.16
CA SER A 94 21.71 27.72 -26.56
C SER A 94 20.59 26.84 -26.03
N GLY A 95 19.90 27.36 -25.01
CA GLY A 95 18.43 27.23 -24.99
C GLY A 95 17.78 26.76 -23.70
N ALA A 96 18.12 27.30 -22.53
CA ALA A 96 17.39 26.99 -21.30
C ALA A 96 17.02 28.24 -20.47
N PHE A 97 16.62 29.33 -21.13
CA PHE A 97 15.93 30.45 -20.46
C PHE A 97 14.79 31.03 -21.33
N ALA A 98 14.37 30.33 -22.39
CA ALA A 98 13.42 30.85 -23.38
C ALA A 98 11.95 30.91 -22.90
N TRP A 99 11.62 30.39 -21.72
CA TRP A 99 10.22 30.36 -21.25
C TRP A 99 9.91 31.40 -20.16
N LEU A 100 10.89 32.18 -19.69
CA LEU A 100 10.68 33.17 -18.62
C LEU A 100 10.84 34.65 -19.02
N ALA A 101 11.06 34.97 -20.30
CA ALA A 101 11.34 36.34 -20.74
C ALA A 101 10.29 36.96 -21.69
N LEU A 102 9.02 36.53 -21.67
CA LEU A 102 8.02 36.99 -22.66
C LEU A 102 7.37 38.36 -22.38
N PHE A 103 7.59 39.02 -21.23
CA PHE A 103 6.83 40.26 -20.92
C PHE A 103 7.61 41.50 -20.48
N ALA A 104 8.91 41.58 -20.71
CA ALA A 104 9.62 42.85 -20.50
C ALA A 104 10.82 42.95 -21.42
N ILE A 105 10.78 43.85 -22.40
CA ILE A 105 11.73 44.97 -22.52
C ILE A 105 11.26 45.87 -23.68
N PRO A 106 11.11 47.19 -23.44
CA PRO A 106 10.60 48.15 -24.42
C PRO A 106 11.64 48.48 -25.51
N PHE A 107 11.12 48.87 -26.67
CA PHE A 107 11.86 49.40 -27.81
C PHE A 107 12.81 50.54 -27.41
N ALA A 108 14.12 50.31 -27.36
CA ALA A 108 15.08 51.39 -27.51
C ALA A 108 16.50 50.91 -27.85
N ALA A 109 17.01 51.50 -28.93
CA ALA A 109 18.42 51.72 -29.26
C ALA A 109 19.20 50.48 -29.75
N LEU A 110 20.06 50.56 -30.77
CA LEU A 110 20.86 51.68 -31.24
C LEU A 110 21.44 51.32 -32.62
N ARG A 111 21.62 52.29 -33.52
CA ARG A 111 22.69 52.18 -34.53
C ARG A 111 23.44 53.48 -34.67
N ARG A 112 24.53 53.61 -33.91
CA ARG A 112 25.65 54.50 -34.21
C ARG A 112 26.59 53.77 -35.17
N ARG A 113 26.92 54.36 -36.31
CA ARG A 113 28.12 54.00 -37.11
C ARG A 113 28.99 55.25 -37.27
N LYS A 114 30.29 55.06 -37.05
CA LYS A 114 31.34 56.09 -36.96
C LYS A 114 31.83 56.58 -38.32
N GLN A 115 32.43 57.76 -38.23
CA GLN A 115 33.15 58.58 -39.21
C GLN A 115 34.19 57.87 -40.08
N LYS A 116 34.39 58.42 -41.28
CA LYS A 116 35.71 58.89 -41.74
C LYS A 116 35.53 60.27 -42.36
#